data_AF-A0A193PD20-F1
#
_entry.id   AF-A0A193PD20-F1
#
_cell.length_a   1.000
_cell.length_b   1.000
_cell.length_c   1.000
_cell.angle_alpha   90.00
_cell.angle_beta   90.00
_cell.angle_gamma   90.00
#
_symmetry.space_group_name_H-M   'P 1'
#
loop_
_entity.id
_entity.type
_entity.pdbx_description
1 polymer ?
#
loop_
_entity_poly.entity_id
_entity_poly.type
_entity_poly.pdbx_seq_one_letter_code
_entity_poly.pdbx_strand_id
1 'polypeptide(L)'
;MGYTSVAKDFGEISIKITTDYHWVYDDNRSGSYDDGSFYLPTNSDGYRPLGGVGQTGYSMPNTPLIMVKPSAAADSNNPPLVSPTTYKQIWNDTGAKGDHSGSFWLPTPPAGYVALGSVCVGGHTMPSTDLIYVVRKDLTMQGLPGAYIWDDNHSHADGNVRVHQIDVNPSLSQDAAGQKMAIKCGTFLAFAPNDDYPGPGVTPETNVLWIIIPSSDNGSDPSYVPVLTNYDIPQEDSKVFISKSAYIPFFGVTDDAGTGTGNDWKVQNTPFYELRRESVWHPELPQNNATNGTAINLSEEVEFGVSQSVTDSFEASTSLEVSATTGIEVGPLTNEVTTNLTKAVGYSSSSNVSDFASKTDTVQYTVDPYHSGCYYLRMDTITLIRGNGTAVPNASISFPTTEHTASSYPNDTK
;
A
#
# COMPACT_ATOMS: atom_id res chain seq x y z
N MET A 1 23.45 -7.64 9.90
CA MET A 1 23.02 -6.49 10.73
C MET A 1 21.90 -5.78 9.99
N GLY A 2 20.81 -5.49 10.68
CA GLY A 2 19.59 -4.87 10.14
C GLY A 2 18.39 -5.77 10.37
N TYR A 3 17.81 -5.72 11.57
CA TYR A 3 16.52 -6.34 11.84
C TYR A 3 15.46 -5.58 11.03
N THR A 4 14.85 -6.23 10.06
CA THR A 4 13.63 -5.78 9.39
C THR A 4 12.54 -5.60 10.43
N SER A 5 11.87 -4.44 10.45
CA SER A 5 10.70 -4.28 11.32
C SER A 5 9.57 -5.14 10.75
N VAL A 6 9.30 -6.28 11.41
CA VAL A 6 8.20 -7.20 11.06
C VAL A 6 6.83 -6.51 11.20
N ALA A 7 6.80 -5.35 11.85
CA ALA A 7 5.65 -4.48 11.96
C ALA A 7 5.96 -3.05 11.51
N LYS A 8 4.92 -2.28 11.17
CA LYS A 8 5.01 -0.87 10.77
C LYS A 8 3.81 -0.10 11.30
N ASP A 9 4.03 1.13 11.73
CA ASP A 9 2.98 2.01 12.24
C ASP A 9 2.34 2.81 11.11
N PHE A 10 1.01 2.70 11.00
CA PHE A 10 0.13 3.41 10.08
C PHE A 10 -0.75 4.37 10.89
N GLY A 11 -0.13 5.46 11.36
CA GLY A 11 -0.77 6.38 12.30
C GLY A 11 -1.00 5.72 13.67
N GLU A 12 -2.26 5.64 14.10
CA GLU A 12 -2.65 5.07 15.41
C GLU A 12 -2.62 3.54 15.46
N ILE A 13 -2.47 2.85 14.33
CA ILE A 13 -2.47 1.37 14.25
C ILE A 13 -1.09 0.87 13.81
N SER A 14 -0.53 -0.07 14.56
CA SER A 14 0.64 -0.85 14.14
C SER A 14 0.17 -2.13 13.45
N ILE A 15 0.71 -2.40 12.27
CA ILE A 15 0.38 -3.57 11.44
C ILE A 15 1.54 -4.55 11.42
N LYS A 16 1.22 -5.83 11.52
CA LYS A 16 2.08 -6.97 11.21
C LYS A 16 1.35 -7.86 10.21
N ILE A 17 2.06 -8.46 9.27
CA ILE A 17 1.47 -9.42 8.32
C ILE A 17 1.90 -10.82 8.72
N THR A 18 1.01 -11.80 8.60
CA THR A 18 1.28 -13.21 8.91
C THR A 18 0.74 -14.13 7.83
N THR A 19 1.46 -15.22 7.58
CA THR A 19 0.99 -16.43 6.89
C THR A 19 1.01 -17.64 7.82
N ASP A 20 1.31 -17.43 9.10
CA ASP A 20 1.26 -18.46 10.14
C ASP A 20 -0.13 -18.47 10.80
N TYR A 21 -0.82 -19.60 10.64
CA TYR A 21 -2.14 -19.86 11.18
C TYR A 21 -2.31 -21.35 11.47
N HIS A 22 -3.22 -21.66 12.38
CA HIS A 22 -3.62 -23.03 12.68
C HIS A 22 -5.00 -23.32 12.07
N TRP A 23 -5.17 -24.57 11.65
CA TRP A 23 -6.43 -25.10 11.15
C TRP A 23 -7.49 -25.10 12.27
N VAL A 24 -8.72 -24.78 11.90
CA VAL A 24 -9.86 -24.70 12.82
C VAL A 24 -11.02 -25.58 12.39
N TYR A 25 -11.40 -25.49 11.11
CA TYR A 25 -12.53 -26.22 10.54
C TYR A 25 -12.29 -26.42 9.04
N ASP A 26 -12.72 -27.57 8.54
CA ASP A 26 -13.01 -27.78 7.14
C ASP A 26 -14.27 -28.62 7.01
N ASP A 27 -14.88 -28.57 5.85
CA ASP A 27 -16.14 -29.24 5.55
C ASP A 27 -15.94 -30.67 5.02
N ASN A 28 -14.77 -31.27 5.25
CA ASN A 28 -14.42 -32.58 4.73
C ASN A 28 -15.46 -33.63 5.15
N ARG A 29 -15.98 -34.35 4.14
CA ARG A 29 -17.07 -35.33 4.24
C ARG A 29 -18.40 -34.80 4.79
N SER A 30 -18.61 -33.49 4.83
CA SER A 30 -19.89 -32.92 5.23
C SER A 30 -21.02 -33.25 4.23
N GLY A 31 -20.65 -33.51 2.97
CA GLY A 31 -21.60 -33.70 1.87
C GLY A 31 -21.92 -32.40 1.13
N SER A 32 -21.31 -31.29 1.55
CA SER A 32 -21.27 -30.05 0.78
C SER A 32 -20.81 -30.27 -0.66
N TYR A 33 -21.25 -29.40 -1.57
CA TYR A 33 -20.81 -29.44 -2.96
C TYR A 33 -19.46 -28.79 -3.20
N ASP A 34 -19.14 -27.76 -2.41
CA ASP A 34 -17.87 -27.06 -2.48
C ASP A 34 -17.04 -27.41 -1.26
N ASP A 35 -15.72 -27.46 -1.43
CA ASP A 35 -14.76 -27.67 -0.34
C ASP A 35 -14.29 -26.32 0.23
N GLY A 36 -14.22 -26.19 1.55
CA GLY A 36 -13.78 -24.98 2.26
C GLY A 36 -12.99 -25.30 3.52
N SER A 37 -11.91 -24.56 3.76
CA SER A 37 -11.13 -24.66 5.00
C SER A 37 -10.85 -23.30 5.63
N PHE A 38 -10.81 -23.30 6.96
CA PHE A 38 -10.82 -22.11 7.80
C PHE A 38 -9.78 -22.18 8.91
N TYR A 39 -9.13 -21.04 9.13
CA TYR A 39 -7.94 -20.93 9.94
C TYR A 39 -7.96 -19.66 10.80
N LEU A 40 -7.24 -19.69 11.90
CA LEU A 40 -6.98 -18.53 12.75
C LEU A 40 -5.47 -18.34 12.96
N PRO A 41 -4.98 -17.10 12.95
CA PRO A 41 -3.62 -16.81 13.36
C PRO A 41 -3.48 -16.90 14.88
N THR A 42 -2.24 -16.97 15.35
CA THR A 42 -1.94 -16.93 16.79
C THR A 42 -1.69 -15.49 17.24
N ASN A 43 -2.44 -15.04 18.26
CA ASN A 43 -2.23 -13.74 18.88
C ASN A 43 -0.84 -13.69 19.55
N SER A 44 -0.07 -12.63 19.30
CA SER A 44 1.29 -12.47 19.81
C SER A 44 1.63 -11.00 20.02
N ASP A 45 2.36 -10.66 21.08
CA ASP A 45 2.89 -9.32 21.35
C ASP A 45 1.83 -8.19 21.31
N GLY A 46 0.61 -8.50 21.75
CA GLY A 46 -0.54 -7.60 21.72
C GLY A 46 -1.21 -7.44 20.34
N TYR A 47 -0.65 -8.05 19.30
CA TYR A 47 -1.28 -8.14 17.98
C TYR A 47 -2.40 -9.18 17.98
N ARG A 48 -3.55 -8.79 17.43
CA ARG A 48 -4.71 -9.66 17.18
C ARG A 48 -5.17 -9.48 15.73
N PRO A 49 -5.80 -10.49 15.13
CA PRO A 49 -6.38 -10.34 13.80
C PRO A 49 -7.65 -9.49 13.85
N LEU A 50 -8.18 -9.22 12.66
CA LEU A 50 -9.45 -8.54 12.42
C LEU A 50 -10.58 -9.50 11.98
N GLY A 51 -10.27 -10.80 11.90
CA GLY A 51 -11.14 -11.89 11.45
C GLY A 51 -10.33 -13.18 11.21
N GLY A 52 -10.98 -14.24 10.75
CA GLY A 52 -10.32 -15.49 10.34
C GLY A 52 -9.92 -15.50 8.87
N VAL A 53 -9.11 -16.49 8.49
CA VAL A 53 -8.78 -16.79 7.09
C VAL A 53 -9.68 -17.92 6.61
N GLY A 54 -10.20 -17.81 5.39
CA GLY A 54 -10.96 -18.85 4.72
C GLY A 54 -10.49 -19.00 3.28
N GLN A 55 -10.57 -20.22 2.76
CA GLN A 55 -10.23 -20.54 1.38
C GLN A 55 -11.08 -21.70 0.85
N THR A 56 -11.16 -21.79 -0.48
CA THR A 56 -11.69 -22.97 -1.16
C THR A 56 -10.67 -24.10 -1.13
N GLY A 57 -11.14 -25.33 -0.94
CA GLY A 57 -10.31 -26.54 -0.86
C GLY A 57 -9.52 -26.70 0.43
N TYR A 58 -8.77 -27.81 0.52
CA TYR A 58 -8.09 -28.27 1.74
C TYR A 58 -6.57 -28.07 1.74
N SER A 59 -5.99 -27.38 0.74
CA SER A 59 -4.55 -27.09 0.75
C SER A 59 -4.18 -26.19 1.91
N MET A 60 -2.93 -26.20 2.36
CA MET A 60 -2.48 -25.19 3.32
C MET A 60 -2.66 -23.79 2.69
N PRO A 61 -3.26 -22.82 3.40
CA PRO A 61 -3.39 -21.49 2.84
C PRO A 61 -2.03 -20.86 2.61
N ASN A 62 -2.03 -19.86 1.74
CA ASN A 62 -0.92 -18.93 1.60
C ASN A 62 -1.43 -17.47 1.58
N THR A 63 -2.65 -17.26 2.08
CA THR A 63 -3.29 -15.95 2.14
C THR A 63 -2.66 -15.16 3.28
N PRO A 64 -2.00 -14.02 3.01
CA PRO A 64 -1.45 -13.23 4.09
C PRO A 64 -2.56 -12.43 4.77
N LEU A 65 -2.48 -12.35 6.09
CA LEU A 65 -3.48 -11.71 6.93
C LEU A 65 -2.84 -10.58 7.76
N ILE A 66 -3.62 -9.52 7.97
CA ILE A 66 -3.24 -8.39 8.80
C ILE A 66 -3.54 -8.67 10.28
N MET A 67 -2.50 -8.56 11.09
CA MET A 67 -2.55 -8.50 12.54
C MET A 67 -2.32 -7.06 12.99
N VAL A 68 -3.09 -6.58 13.96
CA VAL A 68 -3.05 -5.19 14.40
C VAL A 68 -2.88 -5.03 15.91
N LYS A 69 -2.27 -3.93 16.33
CA LYS A 69 -2.28 -3.43 17.71
C LYS A 69 -2.30 -1.90 17.73
N PRO A 70 -2.73 -1.23 18.82
CA PRO A 70 -2.56 0.21 18.95
C PRO A 70 -1.07 0.59 18.86
N SER A 71 -0.74 1.61 18.08
CA SER A 71 0.62 2.17 18.00
C SER A 71 0.89 3.10 19.19
N ALA A 72 2.12 3.61 19.30
CA ALA A 72 2.46 4.62 20.31
C ALA A 72 1.73 5.96 20.09
N ALA A 73 1.19 6.21 18.90
CA ALA A 73 0.44 7.42 18.56
C ALA A 73 -1.06 7.33 18.91
N ALA A 74 -1.55 6.16 19.35
CA ALA A 74 -2.95 5.94 19.67
C ALA A 74 -3.39 6.75 20.91
N ASP A 75 -4.55 7.40 20.82
CA ASP A 75 -5.19 8.03 21.99
C ASP A 75 -5.86 6.97 22.87
N SER A 76 -5.37 6.80 24.09
CA SER A 76 -5.94 5.86 25.07
C SER A 76 -7.39 6.16 25.45
N ASN A 77 -7.86 7.41 25.31
CA ASN A 77 -9.25 7.78 25.62
C ASN A 77 -10.21 7.48 24.46
N ASN A 78 -9.68 7.30 23.25
CA ASN A 78 -10.44 6.97 22.06
C ASN A 78 -9.65 5.93 21.25
N PRO A 79 -9.47 4.71 21.78
CA PRO A 79 -8.54 3.76 21.20
C PRO A 79 -8.93 3.37 19.77
N PRO A 80 -7.96 3.18 18.85
CA PRO A 80 -8.25 2.80 17.47
C PRO A 80 -8.81 1.37 17.35
N LEU A 81 -8.55 0.53 18.36
CA LEU A 81 -8.86 -0.88 18.40
C LEU A 81 -9.42 -1.25 19.76
N VAL A 82 -10.52 -1.99 19.79
CA VAL A 82 -11.14 -2.52 21.02
C VAL A 82 -11.60 -3.95 20.81
N SER A 83 -11.85 -4.68 21.90
CA SER A 83 -12.46 -6.01 21.81
C SER A 83 -13.94 -5.88 21.45
N PRO A 84 -14.51 -6.82 20.65
CA PRO A 84 -15.96 -6.92 20.51
C PRO A 84 -16.62 -7.16 21.87
N THR A 85 -17.88 -6.74 22.02
CA THR A 85 -18.64 -6.93 23.28
C THR A 85 -19.17 -8.35 23.41
N THR A 86 -19.43 -9.02 22.28
CA THR A 86 -19.91 -10.39 22.18
C THR A 86 -19.79 -10.87 20.72
N TYR A 87 -20.28 -12.06 20.41
CA TYR A 87 -20.40 -12.58 19.06
C TYR A 87 -21.82 -13.09 18.80
N LYS A 88 -22.30 -12.84 17.58
CA LYS A 88 -23.53 -13.45 17.06
C LYS A 88 -23.17 -14.69 16.26
N GLN A 89 -23.73 -15.84 16.62
CA GLN A 89 -23.57 -17.05 15.81
C GLN A 89 -24.28 -16.85 14.46
N ILE A 90 -23.56 -17.12 13.37
CA ILE A 90 -24.09 -17.10 12.01
C ILE A 90 -24.55 -18.50 11.64
N TRP A 91 -23.70 -19.49 11.92
CA TRP A 91 -23.90 -20.88 11.53
C TRP A 91 -23.08 -21.81 12.42
N ASN A 92 -23.50 -23.07 12.52
CA ASN A 92 -22.73 -24.16 13.09
C ASN A 92 -23.06 -25.47 12.36
N ASP A 93 -22.19 -26.48 12.50
CA ASP A 93 -22.34 -27.76 11.80
C ASP A 93 -23.39 -28.70 12.42
N THR A 94 -24.27 -28.25 13.32
CA THR A 94 -25.35 -29.10 13.86
C THR A 94 -26.22 -29.62 12.72
N GLY A 95 -26.41 -30.94 12.66
CA GLY A 95 -27.14 -31.62 11.58
C GLY A 95 -26.25 -32.05 10.42
N ALA A 96 -25.07 -31.44 10.27
CA ALA A 96 -24.13 -31.81 9.23
C ALA A 96 -23.52 -33.19 9.48
N LYS A 97 -23.05 -33.83 8.40
CA LYS A 97 -22.46 -35.17 8.45
C LYS A 97 -20.92 -35.17 8.38
N GLY A 98 -20.32 -34.00 8.56
CA GLY A 98 -18.88 -33.79 8.42
C GLY A 98 -18.07 -34.50 9.49
N ASP A 99 -16.79 -34.74 9.18
CA ASP A 99 -15.85 -35.34 10.12
C ASP A 99 -15.42 -34.35 11.23
N HIS A 100 -15.65 -33.05 11.03
CA HIS A 100 -15.18 -31.97 11.90
C HIS A 100 -16.33 -31.05 12.34
N SER A 101 -16.24 -30.56 13.58
CA SER A 101 -17.22 -29.62 14.14
C SER A 101 -16.69 -28.20 14.18
N GLY A 102 -17.51 -27.25 13.73
CA GLY A 102 -17.15 -25.85 13.60
C GLY A 102 -18.35 -24.91 13.58
N SER A 103 -18.08 -23.63 13.79
CA SER A 103 -19.11 -22.59 13.75
C SER A 103 -18.55 -21.24 13.31
N PHE A 104 -19.40 -20.45 12.65
CA PHE A 104 -19.09 -19.10 12.18
C PHE A 104 -19.76 -18.05 13.06
N TRP A 105 -19.01 -17.00 13.37
CA TRP A 105 -19.43 -15.95 14.29
C TRP A 105 -19.12 -14.56 13.75
N LEU A 106 -20.10 -13.66 13.87
CA LEU A 106 -19.95 -12.24 13.60
C LEU A 106 -19.63 -11.50 14.91
N PRO A 107 -18.50 -10.78 15.01
CA PRO A 107 -18.21 -9.94 16.17
C PRO A 107 -19.25 -8.83 16.31
N THR A 108 -19.71 -8.57 17.54
CA THR A 108 -20.57 -7.42 17.85
C THR A 108 -19.69 -6.27 18.36
N PRO A 109 -19.42 -5.23 17.55
CA PRO A 109 -18.60 -4.11 17.98
C PRO A 109 -19.36 -3.20 18.96
N PRO A 110 -18.67 -2.53 19.91
CA PRO A 110 -19.26 -1.44 20.68
C PRO A 110 -19.55 -0.22 19.78
N ALA A 111 -20.37 0.70 20.29
CA ALA A 111 -20.72 1.91 19.55
C ALA A 111 -19.48 2.72 19.12
N GLY A 112 -19.45 3.14 17.85
CA GLY A 112 -18.31 3.85 17.26
C GLY A 112 -17.24 2.95 16.60
N TYR A 113 -17.41 1.63 16.68
CA TYR A 113 -16.50 0.64 16.11
C TYR A 113 -17.22 -0.27 15.10
N VAL A 114 -16.46 -0.91 14.22
CA VAL A 114 -16.96 -1.86 13.21
C VAL A 114 -16.08 -3.11 13.13
N ALA A 115 -16.69 -4.24 12.75
CA ALA A 115 -15.96 -5.48 12.48
C ALA A 115 -15.47 -5.51 11.02
N LEU A 116 -14.28 -6.06 10.80
CA LEU A 116 -13.63 -6.18 9.49
C LEU A 116 -13.56 -7.64 9.02
N GLY A 117 -14.27 -8.55 9.68
CA GLY A 117 -14.29 -9.96 9.35
C GLY A 117 -15.12 -10.79 10.34
N SER A 118 -15.52 -11.97 9.90
CA SER A 118 -16.07 -13.04 10.73
C SER A 118 -14.95 -13.93 11.25
N VAL A 119 -15.26 -14.78 12.24
CA VAL A 119 -14.34 -15.82 12.72
C VAL A 119 -15.00 -17.19 12.61
N CYS A 120 -14.18 -18.20 12.34
CA CYS A 120 -14.55 -19.60 12.50
C CYS A 120 -13.89 -20.13 13.77
N VAL A 121 -14.58 -20.98 14.54
CA VAL A 121 -14.01 -21.71 15.69
C VAL A 121 -14.41 -23.17 15.64
N GLY A 122 -13.58 -24.03 16.24
CA GLY A 122 -13.91 -25.44 16.43
C GLY A 122 -15.02 -25.61 17.47
N GLY A 123 -15.97 -26.50 17.19
CA GLY A 123 -17.17 -26.69 18.00
C GLY A 123 -18.13 -25.49 17.92
N HIS A 124 -19.09 -25.43 18.85
CA HIS A 124 -20.20 -24.47 18.84
C HIS A 124 -20.15 -23.44 19.96
N THR A 125 -19.04 -23.39 20.71
CA THR A 125 -18.91 -22.46 21.84
C THR A 125 -18.48 -21.09 21.32
N MET A 126 -19.13 -20.03 21.84
CA MET A 126 -18.79 -18.66 21.49
C MET A 126 -17.29 -18.39 21.74
N PRO A 127 -16.57 -17.77 20.79
CA PRO A 127 -15.18 -17.39 20.98
C PRO A 127 -14.99 -16.37 22.11
N SER A 128 -13.76 -16.30 22.64
CA SER A 128 -13.35 -15.22 23.54
C SER A 128 -13.42 -13.86 22.82
N THR A 129 -13.87 -12.82 23.52
CA THR A 129 -13.82 -11.43 23.03
C THR A 129 -12.39 -10.93 22.83
N ASP A 130 -11.39 -11.61 23.39
CA ASP A 130 -9.98 -11.30 23.14
C ASP A 130 -9.42 -11.94 21.86
N LEU A 131 -10.23 -12.69 21.10
CA LEU A 131 -9.76 -13.38 19.90
C LEU A 131 -9.34 -12.40 18.81
N ILE A 132 -10.10 -11.33 18.59
CA ILE A 132 -9.86 -10.33 17.55
C ILE A 132 -9.94 -8.90 18.10
N TYR A 133 -9.57 -7.92 17.28
CA TYR A 133 -10.00 -6.53 17.47
C TYR A 133 -11.15 -6.15 16.52
N VAL A 134 -11.97 -5.19 16.95
CA VAL A 134 -12.83 -4.36 16.09
C VAL A 134 -12.26 -2.94 16.04
N VAL A 135 -12.53 -2.22 14.95
CA VAL A 135 -11.78 -1.00 14.58
C VAL A 135 -12.66 0.23 14.69
N ARG A 136 -12.09 1.34 15.15
CA ARG A 136 -12.79 2.63 15.23
C ARG A 136 -13.23 3.07 13.83
N LYS A 137 -14.48 3.51 13.70
CA LYS A 137 -15.15 3.66 12.40
C LYS A 137 -14.45 4.61 11.41
N ASP A 138 -13.78 5.66 11.89
CA ASP A 138 -13.03 6.65 11.08
C ASP A 138 -11.72 6.11 10.48
N LEU A 139 -11.23 4.97 10.98
CA LEU A 139 -10.06 4.23 10.49
C LEU A 139 -10.47 3.09 9.54
N THR A 140 -11.73 3.11 9.10
CA THR A 140 -12.31 2.07 8.24
C THR A 140 -13.09 2.71 7.09
N MET A 141 -13.33 1.91 6.07
CA MET A 141 -14.25 2.24 5.00
C MET A 141 -15.06 1.00 4.61
N GLN A 142 -16.19 1.23 3.97
CA GLN A 142 -17.00 0.15 3.44
C GLN A 142 -16.22 -0.61 2.36
N GLY A 143 -16.12 -1.93 2.50
CA GLY A 143 -15.53 -2.83 1.52
C GLY A 143 -16.59 -3.38 0.55
N LEU A 144 -16.25 -4.50 -0.09
CA LEU A 144 -17.16 -5.31 -0.91
C LEU A 144 -17.04 -6.79 -0.53
N PRO A 145 -18.12 -7.58 -0.64
CA PRO A 145 -17.99 -9.04 -0.72
C PRO A 145 -17.10 -9.38 -1.92
N GLY A 146 -16.01 -10.07 -1.65
CA GLY A 146 -15.04 -10.51 -2.63
C GLY A 146 -15.33 -11.89 -3.18
N ALA A 147 -14.26 -12.57 -3.59
CA ALA A 147 -14.31 -13.94 -4.09
C ALA A 147 -15.08 -14.88 -3.14
N TYR A 148 -15.93 -15.73 -3.72
CA TYR A 148 -16.60 -16.81 -3.01
C TYR A 148 -15.57 -17.76 -2.40
N ILE A 149 -15.83 -18.21 -1.17
CA ILE A 149 -15.01 -19.19 -0.46
C ILE A 149 -15.74 -20.52 -0.36
N TRP A 150 -16.95 -20.50 0.24
CA TRP A 150 -17.70 -21.69 0.61
C TRP A 150 -19.14 -21.35 0.98
N ASP A 151 -20.03 -22.33 0.86
CA ASP A 151 -21.37 -22.34 1.42
C ASP A 151 -21.74 -23.76 1.86
N ASP A 152 -22.76 -23.86 2.71
CA ASP A 152 -23.12 -25.12 3.35
C ASP A 152 -24.16 -25.93 2.55
N ASN A 153 -24.36 -25.64 1.26
CA ASN A 153 -25.30 -26.37 0.43
C ASN A 153 -24.95 -27.86 0.40
N HIS A 154 -25.93 -28.69 0.75
CA HIS A 154 -25.81 -30.16 0.86
C HIS A 154 -24.97 -30.69 2.04
N SER A 155 -24.49 -29.82 2.92
CA SER A 155 -23.85 -30.24 4.18
C SER A 155 -24.80 -30.96 5.14
N HIS A 156 -26.12 -30.78 4.95
CA HIS A 156 -27.20 -31.19 5.87
C HIS A 156 -27.22 -30.46 7.22
N ALA A 157 -26.46 -29.38 7.38
CA ALA A 157 -26.58 -28.51 8.55
C ALA A 157 -28.01 -27.96 8.69
N ASP A 158 -28.43 -27.70 9.93
CA ASP A 158 -29.74 -27.11 10.22
C ASP A 158 -29.83 -25.62 9.80
N GLY A 159 -28.67 -24.95 9.65
CA GLY A 159 -28.55 -23.56 9.21
C GLY A 159 -28.20 -23.43 7.73
N ASN A 160 -28.06 -22.17 7.27
CA ASN A 160 -27.48 -21.83 5.97
C ASN A 160 -26.36 -20.78 6.17
N VAL A 161 -25.29 -20.85 5.39
CA VAL A 161 -24.22 -19.85 5.40
C VAL A 161 -23.58 -19.68 4.04
N ARG A 162 -23.20 -18.45 3.71
CA ARG A 162 -22.27 -18.14 2.63
C ARG A 162 -21.06 -17.42 3.17
N VAL A 163 -19.91 -17.74 2.61
CA VAL A 163 -18.61 -17.19 3.01
C VAL A 163 -17.91 -16.60 1.80
N HIS A 164 -17.51 -15.35 1.92
CA HIS A 164 -16.79 -14.61 0.89
C HIS A 164 -15.56 -13.96 1.49
N GLN A 165 -14.51 -13.77 0.68
CA GLN A 165 -13.44 -12.84 1.03
C GLN A 165 -14.00 -11.42 1.17
N ILE A 166 -13.25 -10.54 1.82
CA ILE A 166 -13.56 -9.11 1.86
C ILE A 166 -12.56 -8.38 0.97
N ASP A 167 -13.06 -7.60 0.01
CA ASP A 167 -12.25 -6.78 -0.89
C ASP A 167 -12.45 -5.29 -0.62
N VAL A 168 -11.49 -4.49 -1.10
CA VAL A 168 -11.57 -3.03 -1.06
C VAL A 168 -12.67 -2.56 -2.00
N ASN A 169 -13.44 -1.54 -1.60
CA ASN A 169 -14.35 -0.85 -2.50
C ASN A 169 -13.58 0.28 -3.25
N PRO A 170 -13.22 0.11 -4.53
CA PRO A 170 -12.51 1.12 -5.32
C PRO A 170 -13.12 2.51 -5.20
N SER A 171 -14.43 2.59 -5.41
CA SER A 171 -15.17 3.84 -5.56
C SER A 171 -15.21 4.70 -4.28
N LEU A 172 -14.82 4.14 -3.13
CA LEU A 172 -14.76 4.83 -1.85
C LEU A 172 -13.33 5.01 -1.33
N SER A 173 -12.33 4.50 -2.06
CA SER A 173 -10.94 4.44 -1.60
C SER A 173 -10.06 5.62 -2.06
N GLN A 174 -10.68 6.63 -2.64
CA GLN A 174 -10.00 7.88 -3.00
C GLN A 174 -9.89 8.80 -1.78
N ASP A 175 -8.67 9.19 -1.44
CA ASP A 175 -8.42 10.23 -0.45
C ASP A 175 -8.09 11.54 -1.17
N ALA A 176 -8.85 12.59 -0.87
CA ALA A 176 -8.59 13.92 -1.45
C ALA A 176 -7.16 14.39 -1.11
N ALA A 177 -6.73 14.15 0.12
CA ALA A 177 -5.40 14.50 0.61
C ALA A 177 -4.29 13.53 0.14
N GLY A 178 -4.63 12.31 -0.31
CA GLY A 178 -3.66 11.28 -0.68
C GLY A 178 -2.80 10.79 0.48
N GLN A 179 -3.30 10.90 1.71
CA GLN A 179 -2.61 10.51 2.93
C GLN A 179 -3.07 9.17 3.46
N LYS A 180 -4.24 8.68 3.03
CA LYS A 180 -4.79 7.39 3.45
C LYS A 180 -4.82 6.37 2.33
N MET A 181 -4.79 5.09 2.69
CA MET A 181 -5.03 3.98 1.77
C MET A 181 -5.97 2.94 2.37
N ALA A 182 -6.68 2.27 1.48
CA ALA A 182 -7.52 1.14 1.80
C ALA A 182 -6.69 -0.14 1.82
N ILE A 183 -6.85 -0.99 2.85
CA ILE A 183 -6.11 -2.25 2.94
C ILE A 183 -7.05 -3.42 3.23
N LYS A 184 -7.04 -4.41 2.32
CA LYS A 184 -7.65 -5.71 2.55
C LYS A 184 -6.95 -6.42 3.71
N CYS A 185 -7.74 -6.97 4.64
CA CYS A 185 -7.19 -7.56 5.87
C CYS A 185 -6.84 -9.06 5.77
N GLY A 186 -7.12 -9.70 4.63
CA GLY A 186 -7.00 -11.15 4.47
C GLY A 186 -8.09 -11.93 5.22
N THR A 187 -9.18 -11.26 5.58
CA THR A 187 -10.31 -11.81 6.35
C THR A 187 -11.46 -12.23 5.44
N PHE A 188 -12.36 -13.06 5.97
CA PHE A 188 -13.62 -13.41 5.31
C PHE A 188 -14.84 -12.82 6.04
N LEU A 189 -15.94 -12.70 5.31
CA LEU A 189 -17.27 -12.46 5.85
C LEU A 189 -18.09 -13.74 5.69
N ALA A 190 -18.64 -14.23 6.81
CA ALA A 190 -19.71 -15.22 6.80
C ALA A 190 -21.04 -14.52 7.08
N PHE A 191 -22.09 -14.96 6.41
CA PHE A 191 -23.45 -14.46 6.65
C PHE A 191 -24.45 -15.55 6.35
N ALA A 192 -25.55 -15.58 7.10
CA ALA A 192 -26.66 -16.47 6.83
C ALA A 192 -27.48 -15.88 5.68
N PRO A 193 -27.56 -16.52 4.51
CA PRO A 193 -28.54 -16.18 3.50
C PRO A 193 -29.89 -16.73 3.99
N ASN A 194 -30.80 -15.90 4.50
CA ASN A 194 -32.13 -16.38 4.86
C ASN A 194 -32.99 -16.61 3.59
N ASP A 195 -34.05 -17.41 3.72
CA ASP A 195 -35.13 -17.71 2.75
C ASP A 195 -35.76 -16.47 2.04
N ASP A 196 -35.49 -15.28 2.56
CA ASP A 196 -35.71 -13.99 1.91
C ASP A 196 -34.37 -13.43 1.46
N TYR A 197 -33.90 -13.87 0.28
CA TYR A 197 -32.93 -13.12 -0.49
C TYR A 197 -33.49 -11.69 -0.63
N PRO A 198 -32.90 -10.64 -0.04
CA PRO A 198 -33.18 -9.32 -0.56
C PRO A 198 -32.70 -9.40 -2.00
N GLY A 199 -33.61 -9.17 -2.95
CA GLY A 199 -33.32 -9.19 -4.38
C GLY A 199 -31.97 -8.53 -4.72
N PRO A 200 -31.42 -8.79 -5.92
CA PRO A 200 -30.11 -8.27 -6.31
C PRO A 200 -29.92 -6.81 -5.87
N GLY A 201 -29.00 -6.55 -4.93
CA GLY A 201 -28.71 -5.19 -4.44
C GLY A 201 -28.53 -4.94 -2.94
N VAL A 202 -28.75 -5.91 -2.03
CA VAL A 202 -28.41 -5.74 -0.60
C VAL A 202 -27.17 -6.56 -0.26
N THR A 203 -26.03 -5.90 -0.14
CA THR A 203 -24.77 -6.49 0.29
C THR A 203 -24.68 -6.46 1.82
N PRO A 204 -24.23 -7.53 2.49
CA PRO A 204 -23.91 -7.45 3.92
C PRO A 204 -22.82 -6.39 4.14
N GLU A 205 -22.85 -5.70 5.29
CA GLU A 205 -21.83 -4.71 5.61
C GLU A 205 -20.44 -5.37 5.73
N THR A 206 -19.57 -5.08 4.76
CA THR A 206 -18.14 -5.40 4.80
C THR A 206 -17.35 -4.13 5.05
N ASN A 207 -16.25 -4.24 5.80
CA ASN A 207 -15.35 -3.12 6.08
C ASN A 207 -13.91 -3.54 5.85
N VAL A 208 -13.08 -2.59 5.42
CA VAL A 208 -11.63 -2.71 5.29
C VAL A 208 -10.94 -1.59 6.07
N LEU A 209 -9.63 -1.71 6.28
CA LEU A 209 -8.84 -0.65 6.92
C LEU A 209 -8.74 0.55 5.98
N TRP A 210 -8.86 1.76 6.55
CA TRP A 210 -8.69 3.04 5.88
C TRP A 210 -7.76 3.92 6.72
N ILE A 211 -6.46 3.80 6.45
CA ILE A 211 -5.41 4.26 7.38
C ILE A 211 -4.32 5.07 6.69
N ILE A 212 -3.59 5.85 7.48
CA ILE A 212 -2.54 6.76 6.99
C ILE A 212 -1.39 5.97 6.36
N ILE A 213 -0.96 6.38 5.17
CA ILE A 213 0.25 5.92 4.50
C ILE A 213 1.45 6.51 5.24
N PRO A 214 2.36 5.69 5.81
CA PRO A 214 3.57 6.18 6.45
C PRO A 214 4.46 6.77 5.37
N SER A 215 4.70 8.08 5.42
CA SER A 215 5.46 8.80 4.41
C SER A 215 6.38 9.86 5.02
N SER A 216 7.39 10.27 4.26
CA SER A 216 8.28 11.39 4.59
C SER A 216 8.35 12.39 3.44
N ASP A 217 8.55 13.66 3.77
CA ASP A 217 8.70 14.74 2.80
C ASP A 217 9.88 15.64 3.15
N ASN A 218 10.91 15.61 2.30
CA ASN A 218 12.04 16.53 2.34
C ASN A 218 12.20 17.27 1.00
N GLY A 219 11.24 17.15 0.08
CA GLY A 219 11.37 17.65 -1.30
C GLY A 219 11.39 19.18 -1.41
N SER A 220 10.92 19.87 -0.36
CA SER A 220 10.86 21.34 -0.29
C SER A 220 11.98 21.97 0.55
N ASP A 221 12.94 21.17 1.05
CA ASP A 221 14.05 21.70 1.84
C ASP A 221 15.03 22.48 0.93
N PRO A 222 15.17 23.81 1.13
CA PRO A 222 15.99 24.66 0.27
C PRO A 222 17.49 24.34 0.39
N SER A 223 17.93 23.61 1.42
CA SER A 223 19.34 23.24 1.59
C SER A 223 19.84 22.27 0.52
N TYR A 224 18.95 21.62 -0.24
CA TYR A 224 19.30 20.76 -1.36
C TYR A 224 19.42 21.48 -2.70
N VAL A 225 18.99 22.74 -2.79
CA VAL A 225 19.03 23.54 -4.03
C VAL A 225 20.45 24.06 -4.25
N PRO A 226 21.10 23.78 -5.42
CA PRO A 226 22.45 24.24 -5.69
C PRO A 226 22.56 25.76 -5.76
N VAL A 227 23.65 26.28 -5.19
CA VAL A 227 24.01 27.70 -5.28
C VAL A 227 25.46 27.80 -5.75
N LEU A 228 25.68 28.52 -6.84
CA LEU A 228 27.03 28.86 -7.32
C LEU A 228 27.67 29.87 -6.36
N THR A 229 28.86 29.52 -5.88
CA THR A 229 29.64 30.34 -4.93
C THR A 229 30.92 30.92 -5.54
N ASN A 230 31.22 30.58 -6.79
CA ASN A 230 32.40 31.03 -7.52
C ASN A 230 32.14 30.99 -9.04
N TYR A 231 33.17 31.29 -9.83
CA TYR A 231 33.11 31.30 -11.30
C TYR A 231 33.39 29.94 -11.96
N ASP A 232 33.52 28.87 -11.17
CA ASP A 232 33.79 27.54 -11.70
C ASP A 232 32.52 27.01 -12.40
N ILE A 233 32.70 26.39 -13.56
CA ILE A 233 31.60 25.78 -14.30
C ILE A 233 31.20 24.49 -13.56
N PRO A 234 29.96 24.35 -13.05
CA PRO A 234 29.53 23.11 -12.41
C PRO A 234 29.51 21.97 -13.43
N GLN A 235 30.04 20.82 -13.03
CA GLN A 235 30.16 19.62 -13.88
C GLN A 235 29.49 18.38 -13.27
N GLU A 236 29.26 18.40 -11.96
CA GLU A 236 28.76 17.26 -11.21
C GLU A 236 27.37 17.56 -10.68
N ASP A 237 26.59 16.50 -10.58
CA ASP A 237 25.31 16.48 -9.90
C ASP A 237 25.42 16.96 -8.45
N SER A 238 24.33 17.55 -7.94
CA SER A 238 24.23 17.83 -6.51
C SER A 238 24.29 16.56 -5.67
N LYS A 239 24.35 16.71 -4.34
CA LYS A 239 24.18 15.56 -3.45
C LYS A 239 22.77 14.98 -3.62
N VAL A 240 22.68 13.67 -3.86
CA VAL A 240 21.41 12.93 -3.85
C VAL A 240 20.76 13.01 -2.47
N PHE A 241 19.45 13.22 -2.43
CA PHE A 241 18.66 13.26 -1.20
C PHE A 241 17.32 12.54 -1.38
N ILE A 242 16.79 11.98 -0.28
CA ILE A 242 15.46 11.35 -0.28
C ILE A 242 14.43 12.46 -0.19
N SER A 243 13.82 12.82 -1.32
CA SER A 243 12.82 13.88 -1.36
C SER A 243 11.47 13.41 -0.84
N LYS A 244 11.08 12.15 -1.13
CA LYS A 244 9.85 11.53 -0.63
C LYS A 244 10.07 10.04 -0.35
N SER A 245 9.30 9.49 0.58
CA SER A 245 9.15 8.04 0.73
C SER A 245 7.73 7.69 1.17
N ALA A 246 7.23 6.52 0.79
CA ALA A 246 5.95 5.97 1.26
C ALA A 246 6.06 4.47 1.49
N TYR A 247 5.44 3.95 2.55
CA TYR A 247 5.44 2.51 2.86
C TYR A 247 4.14 1.83 2.45
N ILE A 248 4.25 0.69 1.78
CA ILE A 248 3.13 -0.16 1.37
C ILE A 248 3.30 -1.60 1.86
N PRO A 249 2.23 -2.28 2.33
CA PRO A 249 2.20 -3.72 2.53
C PRO A 249 2.53 -4.48 1.24
N PHE A 250 3.16 -5.64 1.36
CA PHE A 250 3.58 -6.43 0.19
C PHE A 250 2.42 -6.95 -0.68
N PHE A 251 1.17 -6.89 -0.23
CA PHE A 251 0.00 -7.34 -1.00
C PHE A 251 -0.07 -6.72 -2.41
N GLY A 252 0.49 -5.51 -2.56
CA GLY A 252 0.59 -4.77 -3.82
C GLY A 252 1.93 -4.89 -4.54
N VAL A 253 2.79 -5.85 -4.19
CA VAL A 253 4.14 -5.94 -4.72
C VAL A 253 4.47 -7.35 -5.21
N THR A 254 4.62 -7.50 -6.52
CA THR A 254 5.39 -8.59 -7.12
C THR A 254 6.87 -8.32 -6.87
N ASP A 255 7.56 -9.25 -6.20
CA ASP A 255 9.03 -9.23 -6.00
C ASP A 255 9.49 -10.67 -6.25
N ASP A 256 9.08 -11.20 -7.40
CA ASP A 256 9.06 -12.64 -7.67
C ASP A 256 10.22 -13.05 -8.60
N ALA A 257 11.20 -12.15 -8.77
CA ALA A 257 12.43 -12.40 -9.51
C ALA A 257 13.37 -13.37 -8.74
N GLY A 258 12.91 -14.61 -8.53
CA GLY A 258 13.66 -15.69 -7.89
C GLY A 258 12.75 -16.79 -7.31
N THR A 259 13.19 -18.05 -7.36
CA THR A 259 12.54 -19.13 -6.61
C THR A 259 12.79 -18.92 -5.11
N GLY A 260 11.82 -18.35 -4.39
CA GLY A 260 11.89 -18.24 -2.94
C GLY A 260 11.35 -16.95 -2.32
N THR A 261 10.78 -16.03 -3.10
CA THR A 261 10.22 -14.76 -2.60
C THR A 261 8.68 -14.77 -2.47
N GLY A 262 8.08 -15.95 -2.27
CA GLY A 262 6.63 -16.07 -2.01
C GLY A 262 6.18 -15.38 -0.71
N ASN A 263 4.88 -15.39 -0.43
CA ASN A 263 4.29 -14.66 0.70
C ASN A 263 4.97 -14.95 2.05
N ASP A 264 5.33 -16.20 2.36
CA ASP A 264 6.09 -16.54 3.58
C ASP A 264 7.41 -15.80 3.69
N TRP A 265 8.16 -15.75 2.58
CA TRP A 265 9.42 -15.03 2.54
C TRP A 265 9.21 -13.53 2.68
N LYS A 266 8.20 -12.97 1.99
CA LYS A 266 7.84 -11.54 2.10
C LYS A 266 7.45 -11.19 3.53
N VAL A 267 6.62 -11.99 4.20
CA VAL A 267 6.26 -11.81 5.62
C VAL A 267 7.50 -11.75 6.52
N GLN A 268 8.48 -12.62 6.29
CA GLN A 268 9.69 -12.72 7.13
C GLN A 268 10.73 -11.65 6.83
N ASN A 269 10.86 -11.23 5.56
CA ASN A 269 12.00 -10.43 5.10
C ASN A 269 11.61 -9.01 4.69
N THR A 270 10.39 -8.79 4.23
CA THR A 270 9.94 -7.51 3.68
C THR A 270 8.42 -7.36 3.69
N PRO A 271 7.76 -7.43 4.88
CA PRO A 271 6.30 -7.33 4.94
C PRO A 271 5.80 -5.96 4.46
N PHE A 272 6.67 -4.95 4.51
CA PHE A 272 6.43 -3.62 3.99
C PHE A 272 7.59 -3.22 3.09
N TYR A 273 7.25 -2.66 1.93
CA TYR A 273 8.20 -2.05 1.00
C TYR A 273 8.17 -0.53 1.15
N GLU A 274 9.28 0.12 0.87
CA GLU A 274 9.39 1.56 0.75
C GLU A 274 9.43 1.92 -0.74
N LEU A 275 8.45 2.67 -1.21
CA LEU A 275 8.54 3.37 -2.48
C LEU A 275 9.27 4.69 -2.21
N ARG A 276 10.55 4.73 -2.59
CA ARG A 276 11.45 5.85 -2.31
C ARG A 276 11.64 6.70 -3.55
N ARG A 277 11.54 8.01 -3.38
CA ARG A 277 11.93 9.00 -4.38
C ARG A 277 13.21 9.70 -3.92
N GLU A 278 14.28 9.42 -4.64
CA GLU A 278 15.55 10.12 -4.52
C GLU A 278 15.60 11.21 -5.58
N SER A 279 16.16 12.37 -5.22
CA SER A 279 16.24 13.53 -6.10
C SER A 279 17.65 14.07 -6.14
N VAL A 280 18.01 14.62 -7.29
CA VAL A 280 19.29 15.29 -7.52
C VAL A 280 19.12 16.44 -8.50
N TRP A 281 19.95 17.46 -8.39
CA TRP A 281 19.99 18.57 -9.34
C TRP A 281 21.13 18.35 -10.32
N HIS A 282 20.78 18.11 -11.58
CA HIS A 282 21.71 17.96 -12.69
C HIS A 282 22.04 19.33 -13.27
N PRO A 283 23.32 19.72 -13.39
CA PRO A 283 23.70 20.98 -14.01
C PRO A 283 23.41 20.93 -15.51
N GLU A 284 22.54 21.82 -15.96
CA GLU A 284 22.25 22.08 -17.36
C GLU A 284 22.72 23.46 -17.82
N LEU A 285 23.11 23.55 -19.09
CA LEU A 285 23.62 24.79 -19.70
C LEU A 285 24.66 25.55 -18.83
N PRO A 286 25.65 24.89 -18.19
CA PRO A 286 26.58 25.57 -17.31
C PRO A 286 27.56 26.43 -18.11
N GLN A 287 27.75 27.69 -17.71
CA GLN A 287 28.61 28.62 -18.46
C GLN A 287 29.29 29.66 -17.58
N ASN A 288 30.47 30.08 -17.99
CA ASN A 288 31.18 31.22 -17.43
C ASN A 288 31.39 32.31 -18.51
N ASN A 289 30.71 33.44 -18.36
CA ASN A 289 30.83 34.59 -19.23
C ASN A 289 31.87 35.58 -18.69
N ALA A 290 33.13 35.37 -19.04
CA ALA A 290 34.22 36.26 -18.65
C ALA A 290 34.31 37.57 -19.49
N THR A 291 33.35 37.86 -20.37
CA THR A 291 33.43 38.96 -21.34
C THR A 291 32.64 40.21 -20.93
N ASN A 292 33.07 41.40 -21.40
CA ASN A 292 32.51 42.72 -21.03
C ASN A 292 31.30 43.17 -21.89
N GLY A 293 30.90 42.39 -22.90
CA GLY A 293 30.14 42.93 -24.02
C GLY A 293 28.69 42.51 -24.12
N THR A 294 28.40 41.23 -23.86
CA THR A 294 27.11 40.63 -24.24
C THR A 294 26.80 39.45 -23.34
N ALA A 295 25.52 39.31 -22.98
CA ALA A 295 25.03 38.09 -22.35
C ALA A 295 25.16 36.90 -23.30
N ILE A 296 25.44 35.72 -22.76
CA ILE A 296 25.47 34.46 -23.50
C ILE A 296 24.10 33.80 -23.35
N ASN A 297 23.40 33.57 -24.46
CA ASN A 297 22.16 32.82 -24.47
C ASN A 297 22.45 31.36 -24.83
N LEU A 298 21.98 30.45 -24.00
CA LEU A 298 22.14 29.01 -24.12
C LEU A 298 20.78 28.37 -24.33
N SER A 299 20.75 27.28 -25.08
CA SER A 299 19.55 26.49 -25.28
C SER A 299 19.92 25.04 -25.57
N GLU A 300 19.17 24.11 -24.99
CA GLU A 300 19.34 22.68 -25.21
C GLU A 300 17.98 21.99 -25.24
N GLU A 301 17.90 20.95 -26.05
CA GLU A 301 16.70 20.12 -26.17
C GLU A 301 16.82 18.96 -25.19
N VAL A 302 15.86 18.86 -24.26
CA VAL A 302 15.89 17.88 -23.15
C VAL A 302 14.67 16.97 -23.26
N GLU A 303 14.89 15.67 -23.10
CA GLU A 303 13.83 14.67 -22.95
C GLU A 303 13.42 14.56 -21.47
N PHE A 304 12.23 15.04 -21.15
CA PHE A 304 11.62 14.92 -19.82
C PHE A 304 10.82 13.63 -19.70
N GLY A 305 10.62 13.18 -18.46
CA GLY A 305 9.76 12.08 -18.10
C GLY A 305 10.29 10.69 -18.40
N VAL A 306 9.41 9.70 -18.36
CA VAL A 306 9.82 8.28 -18.40
C VAL A 306 9.50 7.68 -19.76
N SER A 307 10.48 7.01 -20.35
CA SER A 307 10.28 6.28 -21.60
C SER A 307 9.53 4.96 -21.36
N GLN A 308 8.78 4.51 -22.38
CA GLN A 308 7.99 3.28 -22.28
C GLN A 308 8.86 2.05 -21.96
N SER A 309 10.08 1.97 -22.50
CA SER A 309 10.97 0.84 -22.21
C SER A 309 11.42 0.78 -20.74
N VAL A 310 11.50 1.93 -20.07
CA VAL A 310 11.83 2.01 -18.64
C VAL A 310 10.62 1.63 -17.79
N THR A 311 9.42 2.12 -18.13
CA THR A 311 8.19 1.70 -17.44
C THR A 311 7.92 0.21 -17.63
N ASP A 312 8.10 -0.35 -18.84
CA ASP A 312 7.94 -1.78 -19.11
C ASP A 312 8.85 -2.65 -18.23
N SER A 313 10.11 -2.24 -18.03
CA SER A 313 11.05 -2.97 -17.19
C SER A 313 10.68 -2.90 -15.71
N PHE A 314 10.22 -1.73 -15.24
CA PHE A 314 9.77 -1.52 -13.87
C PHE A 314 8.48 -2.31 -13.58
N GLU A 315 7.54 -2.28 -14.51
CA GLU A 315 6.26 -2.99 -14.49
C GLU A 315 6.44 -4.51 -14.59
N ALA A 316 7.42 -4.98 -15.35
CA ALA A 316 7.74 -6.41 -15.39
C ALA A 316 8.36 -6.92 -14.08
N SER A 317 8.97 -6.04 -13.30
CA SER A 317 9.73 -6.38 -12.09
C SER A 317 8.94 -6.13 -10.80
N THR A 318 7.82 -5.42 -10.91
CA THR A 318 6.93 -5.07 -9.81
C THR A 318 5.49 -5.37 -10.21
N SER A 319 4.53 -5.16 -9.32
CA SER A 319 3.13 -5.00 -9.74
C SER A 319 2.75 -3.54 -9.76
N LEU A 320 3.72 -2.64 -9.99
CA LEU A 320 3.48 -1.20 -10.01
C LEU A 320 3.51 -0.73 -11.47
N GLU A 321 2.42 -0.08 -11.92
CA GLU A 321 2.33 0.50 -13.27
C GLU A 321 2.61 2.00 -13.22
N VAL A 322 3.14 2.58 -14.29
CA VAL A 322 3.56 3.98 -14.31
C VAL A 322 3.00 4.66 -15.55
N SER A 323 2.17 5.69 -15.36
CA SER A 323 1.57 6.44 -16.46
C SER A 323 1.56 7.94 -16.23
N ALA A 324 1.58 8.69 -17.34
CA ALA A 324 1.41 10.15 -17.36
C ALA A 324 0.01 10.64 -16.94
N THR A 325 -0.96 9.74 -16.80
CA THR A 325 -2.35 10.11 -16.45
C THR A 325 -2.63 9.87 -14.97
N THR A 326 -2.11 8.76 -14.44
CA THR A 326 -2.46 8.25 -13.10
C THR A 326 -1.26 8.17 -12.16
N GLY A 327 -0.05 8.33 -12.67
CA GLY A 327 1.19 8.23 -11.92
C GLY A 327 1.53 6.77 -11.65
N ILE A 328 1.71 6.41 -10.38
CA ILE A 328 2.09 5.06 -9.97
C ILE A 328 0.87 4.26 -9.55
N GLU A 329 0.55 3.24 -10.34
CA GLU A 329 -0.46 2.25 -10.07
C GLU A 329 0.10 0.99 -9.43
N VAL A 330 -0.77 0.17 -8.84
CA VAL A 330 -0.46 -1.05 -8.11
C VAL A 330 -1.47 -2.06 -8.64
N GLY A 331 -1.05 -2.92 -9.55
CA GLY A 331 -1.89 -3.82 -10.35
C GLY A 331 -2.94 -4.66 -9.59
N PRO A 332 -2.68 -5.23 -8.39
CA PRO A 332 -3.72 -5.94 -7.62
C PRO A 332 -4.64 -5.00 -6.83
N LEU A 333 -4.37 -3.70 -6.81
CA LEU A 333 -5.21 -2.66 -6.20
C LEU A 333 -5.93 -1.88 -7.30
N THR A 334 -6.97 -1.13 -6.93
CA THR A 334 -7.75 -0.36 -7.90
C THR A 334 -7.15 1.02 -8.14
N ASN A 335 -7.47 1.65 -9.28
CA ASN A 335 -6.95 2.96 -9.70
C ASN A 335 -7.16 4.08 -8.65
N GLU A 336 -8.17 3.96 -7.78
CA GLU A 336 -8.43 4.92 -6.71
C GLU A 336 -7.44 4.78 -5.54
N VAL A 337 -7.08 3.54 -5.17
CA VAL A 337 -6.09 3.27 -4.10
C VAL A 337 -4.71 3.73 -4.55
N THR A 338 -4.39 3.52 -5.83
CA THR A 338 -3.10 3.85 -6.41
C THR A 338 -2.84 5.34 -6.49
N THR A 339 -3.87 6.13 -6.81
CA THR A 339 -3.78 7.60 -6.83
C THR A 339 -3.31 8.16 -5.48
N ASN A 340 -3.70 7.56 -4.36
CA ASN A 340 -3.23 8.00 -3.04
C ASN A 340 -1.75 7.69 -2.83
N LEU A 341 -1.26 6.54 -3.32
CA LEU A 341 0.15 6.20 -3.28
C LEU A 341 1.00 7.18 -4.11
N THR A 342 0.57 7.50 -5.33
CA THR A 342 1.18 8.53 -6.20
C THR A 342 1.31 9.87 -5.47
N LYS A 343 0.24 10.31 -4.79
CA LYS A 343 0.26 11.53 -3.97
C LYS A 343 1.25 11.41 -2.80
N ALA A 344 1.29 10.27 -2.11
CA ALA A 344 2.17 10.05 -0.96
C ALA A 344 3.66 10.14 -1.33
N VAL A 345 4.05 9.74 -2.55
CA VAL A 345 5.41 9.91 -3.07
C VAL A 345 5.67 11.25 -3.77
N GLY A 346 4.75 12.21 -3.65
CA GLY A 346 4.96 13.61 -4.05
C GLY A 346 4.42 14.02 -5.42
N TYR A 347 3.70 13.14 -6.12
CA TYR A 347 3.09 13.43 -7.41
C TYR A 347 1.60 13.75 -7.23
N SER A 348 1.30 14.81 -6.47
CA SER A 348 -0.06 15.07 -5.98
C SER A 348 -0.92 16.00 -6.84
N SER A 349 -0.34 16.59 -7.90
CA SER A 349 -1.03 17.44 -8.88
C SER A 349 -0.94 16.83 -10.28
N SER A 350 -1.88 17.16 -11.16
CA SER A 350 -1.84 16.74 -12.56
C SER A 350 -0.58 17.22 -13.28
N SER A 351 0.00 18.36 -12.87
CA SER A 351 1.27 18.86 -13.39
C SER A 351 2.43 17.91 -13.06
N ASN A 352 2.49 17.43 -11.82
CA ASN A 352 3.56 16.54 -11.39
C ASN A 352 3.36 15.13 -11.97
N VAL A 353 2.10 14.66 -12.09
CA VAL A 353 1.82 13.36 -12.75
C VAL A 353 2.16 13.41 -14.25
N SER A 354 2.03 14.57 -14.89
CA SER A 354 2.48 14.74 -16.28
C SER A 354 3.99 14.67 -16.45
N ASP A 355 4.78 14.77 -15.37
CA ASP A 355 6.23 14.53 -15.43
C ASP A 355 6.55 13.07 -15.79
N PHE A 356 5.62 12.12 -15.66
CA PHE A 356 5.84 10.75 -16.18
C PHE A 356 5.75 10.66 -17.70
N ALA A 357 5.20 11.66 -18.40
CA ALA A 357 5.11 11.67 -19.86
C ALA A 357 6.49 11.92 -20.48
N SER A 358 6.97 10.97 -21.30
CA SER A 358 8.10 11.24 -22.19
C SER A 358 7.73 12.37 -23.15
N LYS A 359 8.47 13.49 -23.07
CA LYS A 359 8.33 14.63 -23.98
C LYS A 359 9.67 15.31 -24.16
N THR A 360 9.85 15.92 -25.31
CA THR A 360 11.05 16.71 -25.61
C THR A 360 10.70 18.19 -25.60
N ASP A 361 11.45 19.00 -24.87
CA ASP A 361 11.25 20.45 -24.80
C ASP A 361 12.60 21.18 -24.78
N THR A 362 12.62 22.44 -25.21
CA THR A 362 13.84 23.26 -25.23
C THR A 362 13.95 24.06 -23.93
N VAL A 363 15.00 23.82 -23.15
CA VAL A 363 15.36 24.68 -22.02
C VAL A 363 16.28 25.80 -22.50
N GLN A 364 16.16 26.98 -21.88
CA GLN A 364 16.94 28.16 -22.23
C GLN A 364 17.45 28.85 -20.98
N TYR A 365 18.67 29.37 -21.06
CA TYR A 365 19.28 30.11 -19.96
C TYR A 365 20.23 31.19 -20.47
N THR A 366 20.22 32.34 -19.82
CA THR A 366 21.04 33.49 -20.18
C THR A 366 22.05 33.78 -19.07
N VAL A 367 23.33 33.88 -19.43
CA VAL A 367 24.42 34.22 -18.51
C VAL A 367 24.94 35.63 -18.83
N ASP A 368 24.72 36.54 -17.90
CA ASP A 368 25.11 37.94 -18.02
C ASP A 368 26.63 38.13 -18.12
N PRO A 369 27.11 39.26 -18.68
CA PRO A 369 28.53 39.62 -18.66
C PRO A 369 29.11 39.53 -17.25
N TYR A 370 30.31 38.98 -17.12
CA TYR A 370 31.02 38.79 -15.85
C TYR A 370 30.32 37.90 -14.81
N HIS A 371 29.44 37.02 -15.28
CA HIS A 371 28.79 36.01 -14.45
C HIS A 371 29.18 34.59 -14.88
N SER A 372 29.23 33.68 -13.91
CA SER A 372 28.97 32.27 -14.17
C SER A 372 27.52 31.96 -13.82
N GLY A 373 26.89 31.10 -14.59
CA GLY A 373 25.54 30.67 -14.35
C GLY A 373 25.34 29.21 -14.73
N CYS A 374 24.33 28.59 -14.12
CA CYS A 374 23.88 27.26 -14.49
C CYS A 374 22.37 27.16 -14.26
N TYR A 375 21.70 26.50 -15.19
CA TYR A 375 20.31 26.10 -15.10
C TYR A 375 20.30 24.67 -14.59
N TYR A 376 19.69 24.37 -13.44
CA TYR A 376 19.68 23.01 -12.91
C TYR A 376 18.33 22.37 -13.18
N LEU A 377 18.35 21.16 -13.74
CA LEU A 377 17.18 20.31 -13.84
C LEU A 377 17.12 19.34 -12.67
N ARG A 378 15.93 19.17 -12.10
CA ARG A 378 15.72 18.15 -11.08
C ARG A 378 15.49 16.80 -11.73
N MET A 379 16.35 15.85 -11.40
CA MET A 379 16.23 14.44 -11.75
C MET A 379 15.64 13.68 -10.55
N ASP A 380 14.57 12.93 -10.78
CA ASP A 380 13.98 12.06 -9.77
C ASP A 380 14.23 10.59 -10.15
N THR A 381 14.60 9.80 -9.14
CA THR A 381 14.69 8.34 -9.22
C THR A 381 13.70 7.75 -8.22
N ILE A 382 12.74 6.97 -8.72
CA ILE A 382 11.78 6.24 -7.89
C ILE A 382 12.21 4.78 -7.84
N THR A 383 12.47 4.26 -6.65
CA THR A 383 12.94 2.89 -6.43
C THR A 383 12.08 2.18 -5.40
N LEU A 384 11.74 0.93 -5.68
CA LEU A 384 11.11 0.05 -4.71
C LEU A 384 12.18 -0.63 -3.84
N ILE A 385 12.14 -0.38 -2.54
CA ILE A 385 13.13 -0.84 -1.56
C ILE A 385 12.50 -1.86 -0.62
N ARG A 386 13.18 -3.00 -0.43
CA ARG A 386 12.80 -4.04 0.54
C ARG A 386 13.03 -3.57 1.98
N GLY A 387 12.38 -4.23 2.94
CA GLY A 387 12.52 -3.92 4.37
C GLY A 387 13.95 -4.00 4.92
N ASN A 388 14.88 -4.69 4.26
CA ASN A 388 16.30 -4.75 4.62
C ASN A 388 17.14 -3.62 4.00
N GLY A 389 16.51 -2.70 3.26
CA GLY A 389 17.15 -1.56 2.60
C GLY A 389 17.71 -1.84 1.21
N THR A 390 17.58 -3.05 0.66
CA THR A 390 18.03 -3.34 -0.71
C THR A 390 16.95 -3.02 -1.74
N ALA A 391 17.36 -2.52 -2.91
CA ALA A 391 16.45 -2.32 -4.02
C ALA A 391 15.93 -3.67 -4.56
N VAL A 392 14.66 -3.69 -4.96
CA VAL A 392 14.11 -4.76 -5.79
C VAL A 392 14.78 -4.66 -7.18
N PRO A 393 15.34 -5.76 -7.72
CA PRO A 393 16.01 -5.74 -9.02
C PRO A 393 15.11 -5.15 -10.11
N ASN A 394 15.65 -4.24 -10.92
CA ASN A 394 14.95 -3.56 -12.03
C ASN A 394 13.69 -2.77 -11.63
N ALA A 395 13.43 -2.58 -10.34
CA ALA A 395 12.31 -1.80 -9.83
C ALA A 395 12.73 -0.35 -9.54
N SER A 396 13.36 0.29 -10.52
CA SER A 396 13.75 1.70 -10.45
C SER A 396 13.46 2.41 -11.77
N ILE A 397 12.89 3.61 -11.68
CA ILE A 397 12.70 4.52 -12.81
C ILE A 397 13.42 5.84 -12.51
N SER A 398 14.16 6.38 -13.47
CA SER A 398 14.88 7.64 -13.31
C SER A 398 14.56 8.55 -14.49
N PHE A 399 14.25 9.81 -14.21
CA PHE A 399 13.81 10.76 -15.24
C PHE A 399 14.04 12.22 -14.85
N PRO A 400 14.30 13.11 -15.83
CA PRO A 400 14.21 14.55 -15.64
C PRO A 400 12.77 14.98 -15.41
N THR A 401 12.54 15.81 -14.40
CA THR A 401 11.25 16.44 -14.11
C THR A 401 11.16 17.83 -14.74
N THR A 402 9.96 18.41 -14.80
CA THR A 402 9.81 19.82 -15.23
C THR A 402 10.29 20.83 -14.18
N GLU A 403 10.62 20.38 -12.97
CA GLU A 403 11.14 21.21 -11.89
C GLU A 403 12.60 21.60 -12.17
N HIS A 404 12.87 22.90 -12.08
CA HIS A 404 14.16 23.47 -12.41
C HIS A 404 14.47 24.67 -11.52
N THR A 405 15.75 25.02 -11.44
CA THR A 405 16.22 26.26 -10.80
C THR A 405 17.35 26.85 -11.63
N ALA A 406 17.79 28.06 -11.30
CA ALA A 406 19.00 28.64 -11.86
C ALA A 406 19.80 29.32 -10.77
N SER A 407 21.12 29.25 -10.88
CA SER A 407 22.02 29.98 -9.99
C SER A 407 23.05 30.73 -10.81
N SER A 408 23.43 31.92 -10.34
CA SER A 408 24.52 32.73 -10.91
C SER A 408 25.52 33.17 -9.84
N TYR A 409 26.74 33.46 -10.28
CA TYR A 409 27.80 34.06 -9.47
C TYR A 409 28.56 35.12 -10.28
N PRO A 410 28.78 36.34 -9.74
CA PRO A 410 28.27 36.83 -8.47
C PRO A 410 26.75 36.85 -8.49
N ASN A 411 26.12 36.63 -7.34
CA ASN A 411 24.67 36.62 -7.29
C ASN A 411 24.19 38.08 -7.23
N ASP A 412 23.79 38.64 -8.36
CA ASP A 412 23.36 40.04 -8.51
C ASP A 412 21.96 40.31 -7.93
N THR A 413 21.45 39.45 -7.04
CA THR A 413 20.20 39.66 -6.31
C THR A 413 20.30 40.92 -5.45
N LYS A 414 19.73 42.01 -5.95
CA LYS A 414 19.36 43.22 -5.20
C LYS A 414 18.06 43.03 -4.44
#